data_AF-A0A7W1DWZ7-F1
#
_entry.id   AF-A0A7W1DWZ7-F1
#
_cell.length_a   1.000
_cell.length_b   1.000
_cell.length_c   1.000
_cell.angle_alpha   90.00
_cell.angle_beta   90.00
_cell.angle_gamma   90.00
#
_symmetry.space_group_name_H-M   'P 1'
#
loop_
_entity.id
_entity.type
_entity.pdbx_description
1 polymer ?
#
loop_
_entity_poly.entity_id
_entity_poly.type
_entity_poly.pdbx_seq_one_letter_code
_entity_poly.pdbx_strand_id
1 'polypeptide(L)'
;MTDHEQRTEANSPVILAAPAQPPLSPLRLMIYTLAVLFVIGLVWFIIQIRSIILLLILGILLAAAIEPLVNRIRRFGLSRGQAILAIYVLIFAILGVTLYVIAPPLIRQGTGLLENAPEYVAQFQDQARASNNDFIRTSGVRAINRVEAILDDLMENPPIEATQAIGVLTSVFGILFTTASVMIVAFYW
;
A
#
# COMPACT_ATOMS: atom_id res chain seq x y z
N MET A 1 -19.79 -30.61 -101.36
CA MET A 1 -19.83 -30.68 -99.89
C MET A 1 -18.48 -30.19 -99.38
N THR A 2 -18.36 -28.88 -99.13
CA THR A 2 -18.48 -28.26 -97.78
C THR A 2 -17.28 -28.67 -96.92
N ASP A 3 -16.28 -27.82 -96.75
CA ASP A 3 -16.38 -26.87 -95.64
C ASP A 3 -15.53 -25.60 -95.82
N HIS A 4 -16.21 -24.46 -95.80
CA HIS A 4 -15.66 -23.10 -95.84
C HIS A 4 -15.94 -22.37 -94.51
N GLU A 5 -16.02 -23.07 -93.37
CA GLU A 5 -16.48 -22.48 -92.11
C GLU A 5 -15.38 -22.03 -91.12
N GLN A 6 -14.12 -21.91 -91.55
CA GLN A 6 -13.04 -21.49 -90.64
C GLN A 6 -12.82 -19.96 -90.53
N ARG A 7 -13.80 -19.14 -90.89
CA ARG A 7 -13.68 -17.67 -90.92
C ARG A 7 -14.67 -16.94 -89.99
N THR A 8 -14.83 -17.39 -88.75
CA THR A 8 -15.60 -16.57 -87.80
C THR A 8 -15.09 -16.70 -86.37
N GLU A 9 -13.86 -16.29 -86.08
CA GLU A 9 -13.47 -16.09 -84.66
C GLU A 9 -12.29 -15.13 -84.48
N ALA A 10 -12.15 -14.16 -85.38
CA ALA A 10 -11.22 -13.06 -85.17
C ALA A 10 -11.90 -11.91 -84.44
N ASN A 11 -11.37 -11.62 -83.25
CA ASN A 11 -11.30 -10.30 -82.62
C ASN A 11 -12.31 -9.99 -81.50
N SER A 12 -12.04 -10.52 -80.30
CA SER A 12 -12.50 -9.93 -79.05
C SER A 12 -11.43 -8.96 -78.50
N PRO A 13 -11.79 -7.74 -78.07
CA PRO A 13 -10.83 -6.72 -77.63
C PRO A 13 -10.17 -7.09 -76.29
N VAL A 14 -8.83 -7.06 -76.25
CA VAL A 14 -8.02 -7.32 -75.04
C VAL A 14 -8.20 -6.15 -74.06
N ILE A 15 -9.05 -6.33 -73.05
CA ILE A 15 -9.16 -5.40 -71.93
C ILE A 15 -7.87 -5.52 -71.09
N LEU A 16 -7.03 -4.48 -71.10
CA LEU A 16 -5.86 -4.38 -70.24
C LEU A 16 -6.33 -4.28 -68.78
N ALA A 17 -6.31 -5.40 -68.07
CA ALA A 17 -6.60 -5.45 -66.64
C ALA A 17 -5.63 -4.53 -65.89
N ALA A 18 -6.17 -3.61 -65.06
CA ALA A 18 -5.38 -2.75 -64.20
C ALA A 18 -4.48 -3.60 -63.29
N PRO A 19 -3.20 -3.21 -63.05
CA PRO A 19 -2.30 -3.99 -62.21
C PRO A 19 -2.91 -4.17 -60.82
N ALA A 20 -3.18 -5.41 -60.46
CA ALA A 20 -3.68 -5.78 -59.14
C ALA A 20 -2.66 -5.32 -58.09
N GLN A 21 -3.10 -4.46 -57.15
CA GLN A 21 -2.24 -4.11 -56.02
C GLN A 21 -1.89 -5.41 -55.27
N PRO A 22 -0.61 -5.64 -54.93
CA PRO A 22 -0.21 -6.88 -54.28
C PRO A 22 -0.93 -7.00 -52.92
N PRO A 23 -1.61 -8.13 -52.65
CA PRO A 23 -2.29 -8.31 -51.37
C PRO A 23 -1.26 -8.26 -50.25
N LEU A 24 -1.54 -7.46 -49.21
CA LEU A 24 -0.70 -7.38 -48.02
C LEU A 24 -0.50 -8.79 -47.46
N SER A 25 0.75 -9.25 -47.41
CA SER A 25 1.06 -10.61 -47.00
C SER A 25 0.60 -10.84 -45.55
N PRO A 26 -0.23 -11.87 -45.26
CA PRO A 26 -0.78 -12.11 -43.92
C PRO A 26 0.29 -12.32 -42.84
N LEU A 27 1.49 -12.76 -43.24
CA LEU A 27 2.65 -12.93 -42.36
C LEU A 27 3.10 -11.60 -41.70
N ARG A 28 3.09 -10.50 -42.45
CA ARG A 28 3.52 -9.18 -41.93
C ARG A 28 2.54 -8.67 -40.87
N LEU A 29 1.24 -8.86 -41.10
CA LEU A 29 0.19 -8.50 -40.13
C LEU A 29 0.31 -9.30 -38.83
N MET A 30 0.67 -10.58 -38.92
CA MET A 30 0.90 -11.44 -37.75
C MET A 30 2.09 -10.96 -36.91
N ILE A 31 3.22 -10.63 -37.57
CA ILE A 31 4.42 -10.13 -36.88
C ILE A 31 4.14 -8.79 -36.20
N TYR A 32 3.46 -7.86 -36.86
CA TYR A 32 3.12 -6.57 -36.25
C TYR A 32 2.17 -6.73 -35.06
N THR A 33 1.16 -7.59 -35.18
CA THR A 33 0.24 -7.88 -34.06
C THR A 33 0.98 -8.48 -32.87
N LEU A 34 1.87 -9.45 -33.12
CA LEU A 34 2.66 -10.07 -32.08
C LEU A 34 3.62 -9.08 -31.41
N ALA A 35 4.25 -8.20 -32.20
CA ALA A 35 5.12 -7.15 -31.67
C ALA A 35 4.35 -6.16 -30.79
N VAL A 36 3.14 -5.74 -31.20
CA VAL A 36 2.28 -4.86 -30.40
C VAL A 36 1.89 -5.54 -29.09
N LEU A 37 1.45 -6.81 -29.14
CA LEU A 37 1.10 -7.58 -27.94
C LEU A 37 2.30 -7.74 -27.00
N PHE A 38 3.49 -8.00 -27.54
CA PHE A 38 4.71 -8.10 -26.77
C PHE A 38 5.05 -6.78 -26.07
N VAL A 39 4.96 -5.65 -26.76
CA VAL A 39 5.21 -4.32 -26.18
C VAL A 39 4.20 -4.02 -25.06
N ILE A 40 2.91 -4.32 -25.28
CA ILE A 40 1.87 -4.14 -24.24
C ILE A 40 2.18 -5.00 -23.01
N GLY A 41 2.53 -6.28 -23.22
CA GLY A 41 2.91 -7.20 -22.15
C GLY A 41 4.15 -6.72 -21.38
N LEU A 42 5.16 -6.21 -22.08
CA LEU A 42 6.38 -5.67 -21.48
C LEU A 42 6.10 -4.42 -20.64
N VAL A 43 5.29 -3.48 -21.14
CA VAL A 43 4.88 -2.29 -20.39
C VAL A 43 4.08 -2.68 -19.14
N TRP A 44 3.14 -3.63 -19.27
CA TRP A 44 2.37 -4.13 -18.14
C TRP A 44 3.26 -4.78 -17.07
N PHE A 45 4.23 -5.59 -17.49
CA PHE A 45 5.22 -6.20 -16.60
C PHE A 45 6.07 -5.15 -15.87
N ILE A 46 6.57 -4.14 -16.60
CA ILE A 46 7.35 -3.03 -16.02
C ILE A 46 6.54 -2.28 -14.96
N ILE A 47 5.26 -2.00 -15.23
CA ILE A 47 4.37 -1.33 -14.26
C ILE A 47 4.22 -2.19 -13.00
N GLN A 48 4.09 -3.51 -13.15
CA GLN A 48 3.94 -4.42 -12.02
C GLN A 48 5.21 -4.49 -11.15
N ILE A 49 6.40 -4.54 -11.76
CA ILE A 49 7.67 -4.63 -11.01
C ILE A 49 8.19 -3.28 -10.52
N ARG A 50 7.65 -2.14 -11.00
CA ARG A 50 8.08 -0.80 -10.60
C ARG A 50 8.14 -0.65 -9.08
N SER A 51 7.13 -1.15 -8.37
CA SER A 51 7.08 -1.09 -6.90
C SER A 51 8.24 -1.86 -6.27
N ILE A 52 8.59 -3.03 -6.81
CA ILE A 52 9.71 -3.85 -6.33
C ILE A 52 11.04 -3.15 -6.60
N ILE A 53 11.23 -2.58 -7.80
CA ILE A 53 12.44 -1.82 -8.14
C ILE A 53 12.60 -0.62 -7.20
N LEU A 54 11.52 0.12 -6.93
CA LEU A 54 11.54 1.23 -5.98
C LEU A 54 11.90 0.77 -4.57
N LEU A 55 11.29 -0.32 -4.08
CA LEU A 55 11.65 -0.91 -2.78
C LEU A 55 13.11 -1.35 -2.74
N LEU A 56 13.62 -1.92 -3.82
CA LEU A 56 14.99 -2.41 -3.89
C LEU A 56 16.00 -1.26 -3.91
N ILE A 57 15.74 -0.21 -4.70
CA ILE A 57 16.51 1.04 -4.68
C ILE A 57 16.49 1.64 -3.28
N LEU A 58 15.31 1.76 -2.66
CA LEU A 58 15.16 2.32 -1.32
C LEU A 58 15.91 1.47 -0.29
N GLY A 59 15.82 0.15 -0.37
CA GLY A 59 16.55 -0.78 0.48
C GLY A 59 18.06 -0.65 0.35
N ILE A 60 18.58 -0.50 -0.88
CA ILE A 60 20.01 -0.23 -1.12
C ILE A 60 20.41 1.12 -0.54
N LEU A 61 19.59 2.15 -0.73
CA LEU A 61 19.82 3.50 -0.19
C LEU A 61 19.90 3.47 1.34
N LEU A 62 18.96 2.79 2.00
CA LEU A 62 18.96 2.59 3.44
C LEU A 62 20.18 1.77 3.89
N ALA A 63 20.51 0.68 3.18
CA ALA A 63 21.69 -0.13 3.50
C ALA A 63 22.98 0.69 3.42
N ALA A 64 23.13 1.53 2.39
CA ALA A 64 24.26 2.44 2.24
C ALA A 64 24.29 3.52 3.33
N ALA A 65 23.11 4.03 3.74
CA ALA A 65 23.00 4.98 4.86
C ALA A 65 23.36 4.34 6.21
N ILE A 66 23.06 3.06 6.39
CA ILE A 66 23.33 2.28 7.60
C ILE A 66 24.78 1.77 7.64
N GLU A 67 25.44 1.60 6.50
CA GLU A 67 26.82 1.14 6.38
C GLU A 67 27.86 1.86 7.28
N PRO A 68 27.87 3.20 7.42
CA PRO A 68 28.76 3.88 8.37
C PRO A 68 28.48 3.50 9.83
N LEU A 69 27.21 3.29 10.21
CA LEU A 69 26.84 2.79 11.54
C LEU A 69 27.32 1.35 11.73
N VAL A 70 27.14 0.48 10.72
CA VAL A 70 27.64 -0.90 10.73
C VAL A 70 29.15 -0.90 10.94
N ASN A 71 29.88 -0.05 10.20
CA ASN A 71 31.33 0.04 10.31
C ASN A 71 31.79 0.60 11.67
N ARG A 72 31.04 1.50 12.31
CA ARG A 72 31.31 1.90 13.70
C ARG A 72 31.13 0.75 14.67
N ILE A 73 30.08 -0.06 14.51
CA ILE A 73 29.81 -1.19 15.40
C ILE A 73 30.83 -2.32 15.18
N ARG A 74 31.24 -2.58 13.93
CA ARG A 74 32.28 -3.55 13.61
C ARG A 74 33.64 -3.26 14.26
N ARG A 75 33.92 -1.99 14.63
CA ARG A 75 35.14 -1.63 15.37
C ARG A 75 35.20 -2.24 16.77
N PHE A 76 34.07 -2.69 17.32
CA PHE A 76 34.00 -3.43 18.59
C PHE A 76 34.26 -4.93 18.41
N GLY A 77 34.74 -5.38 17.24
CA GLY A 77 35.06 -6.79 16.97
C GLY A 77 33.89 -7.62 16.44
N LEU A 78 32.74 -7.00 16.18
CA LEU A 78 31.55 -7.68 15.65
C LEU A 78 31.70 -8.03 14.16
N SER A 79 31.22 -9.22 13.79
CA SER A 79 31.09 -9.64 12.39
C SER A 79 30.07 -8.75 11.65
N ARG A 80 30.15 -8.73 10.31
CA ARG A 80 29.23 -7.91 9.49
C ARG A 80 27.75 -8.24 9.77
N GLY A 81 27.42 -9.53 9.96
CA GLY A 81 26.06 -9.96 10.29
C GLY A 81 25.61 -9.50 11.67
N GLN A 82 26.47 -9.63 12.69
CA GLN A 82 26.18 -9.17 14.05
C GLN A 82 25.95 -7.66 14.11
N ALA A 83 26.75 -6.88 13.39
CA ALA A 83 26.62 -5.43 13.35
C ALA A 83 25.31 -4.97 12.69
N ILE A 84 24.87 -5.63 11.62
CA ILE A 84 23.59 -5.34 10.97
C ILE A 84 22.42 -5.64 11.93
N LEU A 85 22.44 -6.79 12.62
CA LEU A 85 21.37 -7.12 13.56
C LEU A 85 21.34 -6.16 14.76
N ALA A 86 22.50 -5.82 15.33
CA ALA A 86 22.58 -4.88 16.44
C ALA A 86 21.91 -3.54 16.11
N ILE A 87 22.06 -3.07 14.86
CA ILE A 87 21.38 -1.86 14.38
C ILE A 87 19.87 -2.07 14.30
N TYR A 88 19.39 -3.18 13.75
CA TYR A 88 17.96 -3.46 13.71
C TYR A 88 17.34 -3.50 15.11
N VAL A 89 17.98 -4.23 16.05
CA VAL A 89 17.54 -4.27 17.45
C VAL A 89 17.50 -2.87 18.04
N LEU A 90 18.53 -2.05 17.81
CA LEU A 90 18.57 -0.68 18.29
C LEU A 90 17.44 0.19 17.70
N ILE A 91 17.19 0.11 16.39
CA ILE A 91 16.12 0.86 15.71
C ILE A 91 14.76 0.49 16.31
N PHE A 92 14.48 -0.81 16.42
CA PHE A 92 13.21 -1.25 16.98
C PHE A 92 13.09 -0.92 18.48
N ALA A 93 14.18 -0.97 19.23
CA ALA A 93 14.18 -0.56 20.63
C ALA A 93 13.84 0.93 20.76
N ILE A 94 14.44 1.79 19.93
CA ILE A 94 14.14 3.23 19.89
C ILE A 94 12.67 3.46 19.54
N LEU A 95 12.13 2.76 18.53
CA LEU A 95 10.72 2.85 18.17
C LEU A 95 9.81 2.39 19.32
N GLY A 96 10.11 1.26 19.95
CA GLY A 96 9.35 0.74 21.08
C GLY A 96 9.34 1.70 22.27
N VAL A 97 10.50 2.26 22.64
CA VAL A 97 10.61 3.28 23.70
C VAL A 97 9.85 4.55 23.34
N THR A 98 9.94 5.00 22.09
CA THR A 98 9.19 6.17 21.60
C THR A 98 7.69 5.95 21.75
N LEU A 99 7.18 4.79 21.33
CA LEU A 99 5.78 4.42 21.51
C LEU A 99 5.40 4.30 22.99
N TYR A 100 6.28 3.76 23.85
CA TYR A 100 6.03 3.71 25.29
C TYR A 100 5.86 5.08 25.93
N VAL A 101 6.68 6.05 25.52
CA VAL A 101 6.62 7.39 26.12
C VAL A 101 5.42 8.17 25.59
N ILE A 102 5.09 8.01 24.31
CA ILE A 102 4.03 8.77 23.63
C ILE A 102 2.64 8.16 23.83
N ALA A 103 2.50 6.83 23.89
CA ALA A 103 1.18 6.19 23.98
C ALA A 103 0.41 6.55 25.26
N PRO A 104 0.99 6.52 26.49
CA PRO A 104 0.27 6.86 27.71
C PRO A 104 -0.32 8.27 27.75
N PRO A 105 0.39 9.36 27.39
CA PRO A 105 -0.22 10.68 27.36
C PRO A 105 -1.28 10.79 26.25
N LEU A 106 -1.13 10.13 25.10
CA LEU A 106 -2.17 10.09 24.07
C LEU A 106 -3.43 9.36 24.54
N ILE A 107 -3.28 8.23 25.25
CA ILE A 107 -4.40 7.48 25.84
C ILE A 107 -5.08 8.35 26.90
N ARG A 108 -4.34 8.94 27.83
CA ARG A 108 -4.92 9.81 28.87
C ARG A 108 -5.63 11.03 28.29
N GLN A 109 -5.08 11.62 27.23
CA GLN A 109 -5.73 12.72 26.52
C GLN A 109 -7.01 12.25 25.83
N GLY A 110 -6.98 11.09 25.17
CA GLY A 110 -8.15 10.49 24.54
C GLY A 110 -9.26 10.13 25.54
N THR A 111 -8.91 9.48 26.64
CA THR A 111 -9.88 9.12 27.70
C THR A 111 -10.42 10.34 28.41
N GLY A 112 -9.59 11.37 28.67
CA GLY A 112 -10.06 12.63 29.26
C GLY A 112 -11.02 13.38 28.35
N LEU A 113 -10.85 13.32 27.02
CA LEU A 113 -11.85 13.86 26.08
C LEU A 113 -13.15 13.07 26.15
N LEU A 114 -13.08 11.74 26.30
CA LEU A 114 -14.25 10.88 26.44
C LEU A 114 -15.00 11.12 27.76
N GLU A 115 -14.29 11.27 28.88
CA GLU A 115 -14.89 11.53 30.20
C GLU A 115 -15.64 12.87 30.24
N ASN A 116 -15.14 13.90 29.55
CA ASN A 116 -15.79 15.21 29.48
C ASN A 116 -16.77 15.35 28.30
N ALA A 117 -16.78 14.40 27.36
CA ALA A 117 -17.65 14.45 26.19
C ALA A 117 -19.15 14.49 26.53
N PRO A 118 -19.68 13.69 27.48
CA PRO A 118 -21.10 13.75 27.86
C PRO A 118 -21.52 15.13 28.33
N GLU A 119 -20.67 15.84 29.08
CA GLU A 119 -20.96 17.19 29.56
C GLU A 119 -21.07 18.19 28.39
N TYR A 120 -20.13 18.13 27.44
CA TYR A 120 -20.21 18.97 26.24
C TYR A 120 -21.46 18.64 25.41
N VAL A 121 -21.78 17.36 25.26
CA VAL A 121 -22.98 16.91 24.53
C VAL A 121 -24.26 17.38 25.20
N ALA A 122 -24.35 17.31 26.53
CA ALA A 122 -25.49 17.82 27.31
C ALA A 122 -25.66 19.33 27.13
N GLN A 123 -24.58 20.11 27.21
CA GLN A 123 -24.61 21.56 26.98
C GLN A 123 -25.11 21.90 25.56
N PHE A 124 -24.70 21.15 24.54
CA PHE A 124 -25.20 21.32 23.17
C PHE A 124 -26.66 20.87 23.02
N GLN A 125 -27.08 19.83 23.74
CA GLN A 125 -28.46 19.35 23.73
C GLN A 125 -29.42 20.41 24.30
N ASP A 126 -29.03 21.06 25.40
CA ASP A 126 -29.83 22.11 26.02
C ASP A 126 -29.91 23.37 25.14
N GLN A 127 -28.80 23.77 24.50
CA GLN A 127 -28.80 24.85 23.51
C GLN A 127 -29.64 24.50 22.27
N ALA A 128 -29.57 23.26 21.79
CA ALA A 128 -30.37 22.80 20.65
C ALA A 128 -31.87 22.75 20.97
N ARG A 129 -32.25 22.40 22.21
CA ARG A 129 -33.64 22.43 22.70
C ARG A 129 -34.16 23.86 22.87
N ALA A 130 -33.31 24.79 23.31
CA ALA A 130 -33.64 26.21 23.44
C ALA A 130 -33.68 26.95 22.08
N SER A 131 -33.23 26.32 21.00
CA SER A 131 -33.22 26.90 19.66
C SER A 131 -34.63 27.01 19.08
N ASN A 132 -34.95 28.18 18.53
CA ASN A 132 -36.25 28.47 17.91
C ASN A 132 -36.41 27.84 16.50
N ASN A 133 -35.49 26.96 16.08
CA ASN A 133 -35.46 26.34 14.75
C ASN A 133 -35.84 24.84 14.81
N ASP A 134 -36.94 24.47 14.16
CA ASP A 134 -37.48 23.11 14.08
C ASP A 134 -36.47 22.06 13.56
N PHE A 135 -35.59 22.47 12.65
CA PHE A 135 -34.56 21.59 12.11
C PHE A 135 -33.50 21.22 13.16
N ILE A 136 -33.04 22.20 13.94
CA ILE A 136 -32.06 21.99 15.02
C ILE A 136 -32.68 21.16 16.15
N ARG A 137 -33.94 21.43 16.50
CA ARG A 137 -34.64 20.72 17.58
C ARG A 137 -34.86 19.23 17.27
N THR A 138 -35.19 18.88 16.02
CA THR A 138 -35.52 17.49 15.67
C THR A 138 -34.30 16.71 15.14
N SER A 139 -33.50 17.30 14.27
CA SER A 139 -32.33 16.62 13.69
C SER A 139 -31.09 16.74 14.59
N GLY A 140 -30.92 17.86 15.30
CA GLY A 140 -29.82 18.04 16.26
C GLY A 140 -29.92 17.08 17.43
N VAL A 141 -31.10 16.94 18.04
CA VAL A 141 -31.30 16.01 19.18
C VAL A 141 -31.08 14.54 18.76
N ARG A 142 -31.53 14.13 17.57
CA ARG A 142 -31.27 12.76 17.08
C ARG A 142 -29.80 12.49 16.77
N ALA A 143 -29.07 13.49 16.26
CA ALA A 143 -27.63 13.37 16.03
C ALA A 143 -26.88 13.28 17.37
N ILE A 144 -27.27 14.08 18.35
CA ILE A 144 -26.72 14.08 19.71
C ILE A 144 -26.93 12.73 20.39
N ASN A 145 -28.13 12.16 20.38
CA ASN A 145 -28.41 10.88 21.02
C ASN A 145 -27.61 9.70 20.40
N ARG A 146 -27.27 9.78 19.10
CA ARG A 146 -26.38 8.79 18.46
C ARG A 146 -24.94 8.93 18.94
N VAL A 147 -24.48 10.16 19.14
CA VAL A 147 -23.15 10.44 19.68
C VAL A 147 -23.07 9.93 21.11
N GLU A 148 -24.08 10.20 21.93
CA GLU A 148 -24.18 9.72 23.32
C GLU A 148 -24.13 8.19 23.39
N ALA A 149 -24.90 7.47 22.57
CA ALA A 149 -24.85 6.00 22.53
C ALA A 149 -23.48 5.43 22.10
N ILE A 150 -22.73 6.13 21.24
CA ILE A 150 -21.38 5.75 20.86
C ILE A 150 -20.38 6.07 21.98
N LEU A 151 -20.55 7.21 22.66
CA LEU A 151 -19.71 7.58 23.79
C LEU A 151 -19.88 6.61 24.96
N ASP A 152 -21.12 6.24 25.28
CA ASP A 152 -21.43 5.25 26.31
C ASP A 152 -20.79 3.89 25.98
N ASP A 153 -20.91 3.40 24.74
CA ASP A 153 -20.28 2.15 24.30
C ASP A 153 -18.74 2.19 24.41
N LEU A 154 -18.12 3.33 24.08
CA LEU A 154 -16.67 3.50 24.21
C LEU A 154 -16.21 3.65 25.67
N MET A 155 -17.05 4.18 26.55
CA MET A 155 -16.76 4.28 27.98
C MET A 155 -16.94 2.94 28.70
N GLU A 156 -17.93 2.15 28.31
CA GLU A 156 -18.21 0.82 28.86
C GLU A 156 -17.26 -0.25 28.29
N ASN A 157 -16.91 -0.15 27.00
CA ASN A 157 -16.00 -1.06 26.29
C ASN A 157 -14.88 -0.26 25.59
N PRO A 158 -13.89 0.28 26.32
CA PRO A 158 -12.80 1.04 25.72
C PRO A 158 -12.04 0.15 24.71
N PRO A 159 -11.94 0.54 23.44
CA PRO A 159 -11.33 -0.29 22.39
C PRO A 159 -9.83 -0.55 22.61
N ILE A 160 -9.21 0.20 23.53
CA ILE A 160 -7.82 0.03 23.94
C ILE A 160 -7.79 0.08 25.47
N GLU A 161 -7.86 -1.07 26.12
CA GLU A 161 -7.59 -1.15 27.55
C GLU A 161 -6.13 -0.77 27.81
N ALA A 162 -5.87 0.07 28.83
CA ALA A 162 -4.50 0.48 29.20
C ALA A 162 -3.57 -0.73 29.42
N THR A 163 -4.12 -1.84 29.91
CA THR A 163 -3.44 -3.13 30.08
C THR A 163 -3.00 -3.74 28.74
N GLN A 164 -3.82 -3.64 27.70
CA GLN A 164 -3.48 -4.14 26.36
C GLN A 164 -2.41 -3.27 25.69
N ALA A 165 -2.45 -1.94 25.89
CA ALA A 165 -1.40 -1.04 25.41
C ALA A 165 -0.03 -1.36 26.04
N ILE A 166 -0.01 -1.63 27.34
CA ILE A 166 1.20 -2.10 28.05
C ILE A 166 1.62 -3.49 27.55
N GLY A 167 0.67 -4.37 27.25
CA GLY A 167 0.93 -5.70 26.69
C GLY A 167 1.59 -5.67 25.31
N VAL A 168 1.11 -4.83 24.39
CA VAL A 168 1.71 -4.63 23.06
C VAL A 168 3.12 -4.08 23.19
N LEU A 169 3.34 -3.15 24.11
CA LEU A 169 4.68 -2.63 24.33
C LEU A 169 5.64 -3.69 24.86
N THR A 170 5.18 -4.46 25.86
CA THR A 170 5.99 -5.49 26.50
C THR A 170 6.30 -6.62 25.52
N SER A 171 5.38 -6.95 24.61
CA SER A 171 5.61 -7.96 23.58
C SER A 171 6.63 -7.51 22.54
N VAL A 172 6.57 -6.26 22.08
CA VAL A 172 7.60 -5.70 21.18
C VAL A 172 8.97 -5.75 21.85
N PHE A 173 9.08 -5.29 23.10
CA PHE A 173 10.34 -5.33 23.83
C PHE A 173 10.86 -6.76 24.04
N GLY A 174 9.96 -7.68 24.39
CA GLY A 174 10.27 -9.10 24.56
C GLY A 174 10.75 -9.77 23.29
N ILE A 175 10.13 -9.49 22.13
CA ILE A 175 10.55 -10.02 20.83
C ILE A 175 11.96 -9.52 20.51
N LEU A 176 12.22 -8.22 20.64
CA LEU A 176 13.54 -7.64 20.36
C LEU A 176 14.61 -8.22 21.27
N PHE A 177 14.32 -8.30 22.57
CA PHE A 177 15.23 -8.85 23.56
C PHE A 177 15.53 -10.33 23.30
N THR A 178 14.49 -11.11 22.98
CA THR A 178 14.64 -12.55 22.69
C THR A 178 15.45 -12.75 21.42
N THR A 179 15.12 -12.05 20.33
CA THR A 179 15.86 -12.14 19.06
C THR A 179 17.31 -11.71 19.25
N ALA A 180 17.56 -10.61 19.96
CA ALA A 180 18.92 -10.16 20.26
C ALA A 180 19.69 -11.21 21.07
N SER A 181 19.07 -11.76 22.12
CA SER A 181 19.69 -12.76 23.00
C SER A 181 20.04 -14.05 22.24
N VAL A 182 19.08 -14.58 21.48
CA VAL A 182 19.31 -15.79 20.66
C VAL A 182 20.44 -15.56 19.67
N MET A 183 20.50 -14.39 19.04
CA MET A 183 21.59 -14.10 18.10
C MET A 183 22.94 -13.90 18.78
N ILE A 184 22.98 -13.27 19.95
CA ILE A 184 24.22 -13.15 20.73
C ILE A 184 24.77 -14.55 21.01
N VAL A 185 23.92 -15.46 21.49
CA VAL A 185 24.32 -16.84 21.79
C VAL A 185 24.74 -17.59 20.52
N ALA A 186 23.92 -17.54 19.47
CA ALA A 186 24.14 -18.30 18.23
C ALA A 186 25.39 -17.88 17.44
N PHE A 187 25.91 -16.66 17.66
CA PHE A 187 27.13 -16.20 17.02
C PHE A 187 28.35 -16.19 17.95
N TYR A 188 28.16 -16.38 19.26
CA TYR A 188 29.24 -16.52 20.24
C TYR A 188 29.68 -17.98 20.44
N TRP A 189 28.91 -18.92 19.88
CA TRP A 189 29.18 -20.35 19.79
C TRP A 189 29.42 -20.76 18.34
#